data_AF-A0A9P8YAZ8-F1
#
_entry.id   AF-A0A9P8YAZ8-F1
#
_cell.length_a   1.000
_cell.length_b   1.000
_cell.length_c   1.000
_cell.angle_alpha   90.00
_cell.angle_beta   90.00
_cell.angle_gamma   90.00
#
_symmetry.space_group_name_H-M   'P 1'
#
loop_
_entity.id
_entity.type
_entity.pdbx_description
1 polymer ?
#
loop_
_entity_poly.entity_id
_entity_poly.type
_entity_poly.pdbx_seq_one_letter_code
_entity_poly.pdbx_strand_id
1 'polypeptide(L)'
;MMRAGAKIRAHDMEHLRELVDKIPSRPRYSLPHLDSGFRDPGKVQFLVALENYKAGTPRSFADPSCYKCGKMQVDTGNALKQCAGCKKVWYCDRDCQKGHWADHKAACARSKRSANV
;
A
#
# COMPACT_ATOMS: atom_id res chain seq x y z
N MET A 1 -7.02 -17.56 -11.43
CA MET A 1 -5.82 -16.80 -11.83
C MET A 1 -6.17 -15.97 -13.05
N MET A 2 -5.96 -14.64 -13.02
CA MET A 2 -6.18 -13.77 -14.20
C MET A 2 -5.28 -14.27 -15.33
N ARG A 3 -5.89 -14.73 -16.43
CA ARG A 3 -5.17 -15.33 -17.56
C ARG A 3 -4.25 -14.28 -18.20
N ALA A 4 -3.00 -14.64 -18.42
CA ALA A 4 -2.03 -13.83 -19.16
C ALA A 4 -2.64 -13.45 -20.53
N GLY A 5 -2.87 -12.17 -20.77
CA GLY A 5 -3.37 -11.64 -22.05
C GLY A 5 -4.56 -10.69 -21.98
N ALA A 6 -5.24 -10.55 -20.84
CA ALA A 6 -6.29 -9.53 -20.69
C ALA A 6 -5.66 -8.13 -20.60
N LYS A 7 -5.80 -7.34 -21.67
CA LYS A 7 -5.46 -5.91 -21.67
C LYS A 7 -6.67 -5.13 -21.18
N ILE A 8 -6.49 -4.30 -20.16
CA ILE A 8 -7.51 -3.32 -19.76
C ILE A 8 -7.56 -2.25 -20.85
N ARG A 9 -8.76 -1.90 -21.36
CA ARG A 9 -8.89 -0.87 -22.39
C ARG A 9 -8.55 0.49 -21.78
N ALA A 10 -8.11 1.43 -22.61
CA ALA A 10 -7.71 2.76 -22.12
C ALA A 10 -8.85 3.49 -21.38
N HIS A 11 -10.08 3.42 -21.92
CA HIS A 11 -11.26 4.04 -21.28
C HIS A 11 -11.60 3.41 -19.92
N ASP A 12 -11.42 2.10 -19.76
CA ASP A 12 -11.63 1.41 -18.48
C ASP A 12 -10.60 1.88 -17.45
N MET A 13 -9.34 2.10 -17.87
CA MET A 13 -8.30 2.61 -16.99
C MET A 13 -8.55 4.05 -16.53
N GLU A 14 -9.10 4.89 -17.41
CA GLU A 14 -9.50 6.26 -17.04
C GLU A 14 -10.69 6.26 -16.08
N HIS A 15 -11.71 5.46 -16.39
CA HIS A 15 -12.86 5.29 -15.50
C HIS A 15 -12.45 4.78 -14.11
N LEU A 16 -11.51 3.84 -14.04
CA LEU A 16 -10.96 3.39 -12.76
C LEU A 16 -10.33 4.54 -11.97
N ARG A 17 -9.59 5.44 -12.62
CA ARG A 17 -8.99 6.61 -11.95
C ARG A 17 -10.06 7.54 -11.38
N GLU A 18 -11.12 7.81 -12.12
CA GLU A 18 -12.26 8.62 -11.66
C GLU A 18 -12.99 8.02 -10.45
N LEU A 19 -13.09 6.69 -10.39
CA LEU A 19 -13.75 5.99 -9.27
C LEU A 19 -12.92 6.04 -7.98
N VAL A 20 -11.59 5.99 -8.05
CA VAL A 20 -10.73 5.98 -6.85
C VAL A 20 -10.92 7.22 -6.00
N ASP A 21 -11.14 8.37 -6.61
CA ASP A 21 -11.37 9.62 -5.90
C ASP A 21 -12.70 9.62 -5.15
N LYS A 22 -13.70 8.90 -5.68
CA LYS A 22 -15.03 8.77 -5.08
C LYS A 22 -15.06 7.78 -3.90
N ILE A 23 -14.08 6.87 -3.81
CA ILE A 23 -14.04 5.85 -2.75
C ILE A 23 -13.34 6.40 -1.51
N PRO A 24 -14.02 6.43 -0.33
CA PRO A 24 -13.40 6.89 0.90
C PRO A 24 -12.28 5.94 1.35
N SER A 25 -11.21 6.50 1.92
CA SER A 25 -10.23 5.72 2.70
C SER A 25 -10.49 5.95 4.18
N ARG A 26 -10.49 4.89 4.97
CA ARG A 26 -10.63 4.99 6.43
C ARG A 26 -9.31 4.59 7.09
N PRO A 27 -8.62 5.52 7.77
CA PRO A 27 -7.49 5.15 8.60
C PRO A 27 -8.02 4.44 9.85
N ARG A 28 -7.36 3.34 10.24
CA ARG A 28 -7.69 2.50 11.42
C ARG A 28 -8.96 1.65 11.24
N TYR A 29 -9.57 1.28 12.36
CA TYR A 29 -10.69 0.36 12.44
C TYR A 29 -11.95 0.98 11.82
N SER A 30 -12.58 0.24 10.91
CA SER A 30 -13.92 0.50 10.38
C SER A 30 -14.88 -0.57 10.91
N LEU A 31 -16.09 -0.17 11.28
CA LEU A 31 -17.16 -1.13 11.58
C LEU A 31 -17.50 -1.91 10.30
N PRO A 32 -17.82 -3.21 10.39
CA PRO A 32 -18.08 -4.05 9.21
C PRO A 32 -19.11 -3.45 8.23
N HIS A 33 -20.17 -2.83 8.74
CA HIS A 33 -21.23 -2.22 7.92
C HIS A 33 -20.81 -0.92 7.23
N LEU A 34 -19.66 -0.37 7.60
CA LEU A 34 -19.12 0.87 7.05
C LEU A 34 -17.74 0.68 6.39
N ASP A 35 -17.40 -0.58 6.07
CA ASP A 35 -16.12 -0.98 5.48
C ASP A 35 -16.20 -1.11 3.95
N SER A 36 -16.90 -0.19 3.30
CA SER A 36 -17.13 -0.18 1.84
C SER A 36 -16.04 0.54 1.05
N GLY A 37 -14.91 0.88 1.68
CA GLY A 37 -13.84 1.70 1.09
C GLY A 37 -12.46 1.06 1.18
N PHE A 38 -11.45 1.85 0.85
CA PHE A 38 -10.07 1.40 1.04
C PHE A 38 -9.69 1.44 2.52
N ARG A 39 -8.89 0.46 2.93
CA ARG A 39 -8.22 0.43 4.23
C ARG A 39 -6.78 0.85 4.03
N ASP A 40 -6.31 1.87 4.74
CA ASP A 40 -4.92 2.29 4.63
C ASP A 40 -3.97 1.19 5.15
N PRO A 41 -2.86 0.92 4.44
CA PRO A 41 -2.27 1.68 3.33
C PRO A 41 -2.77 1.32 1.91
N GLY A 42 -3.81 0.49 1.79
CA GLY A 42 -4.28 -0.10 0.53
C GLY A 42 -4.67 0.91 -0.55
N LYS A 43 -5.24 2.09 -0.20
CA LYS A 43 -5.56 3.13 -1.19
C LYS A 43 -4.30 3.65 -1.88
N VAL A 44 -3.27 3.93 -1.10
CA VAL A 44 -2.01 4.49 -1.60
C VAL A 44 -1.29 3.47 -2.47
N GLN A 45 -1.25 2.21 -2.06
CA GLN A 45 -0.67 1.12 -2.86
C GLN A 45 -1.39 0.94 -4.19
N PHE A 46 -2.73 1.03 -4.17
CA PHE A 46 -3.54 0.94 -5.39
C PHE A 46 -3.26 2.09 -6.36
N LEU A 47 -3.20 3.32 -5.86
CA LEU A 47 -2.89 4.51 -6.67
C LEU A 47 -1.53 4.40 -7.35
N VAL A 48 -0.48 4.03 -6.59
CA VAL A 48 0.87 3.85 -7.17
C VAL A 48 0.88 2.74 -8.22
N ALA A 49 0.13 1.66 -8.00
CA ALA A 49 0.00 0.59 -8.98
C ALA A 49 -0.69 1.05 -10.27
N LEU A 50 -1.71 1.92 -10.18
CA LEU A 50 -2.37 2.52 -11.35
C LEU A 50 -1.47 3.49 -12.11
N GLU A 51 -0.69 4.31 -11.40
CA GLU A 51 0.26 5.26 -12.00
C GLU A 51 1.35 4.54 -12.78
N ASN A 52 1.82 3.41 -12.26
CA ASN A 52 2.94 2.67 -12.83
C ASN A 52 2.52 1.38 -13.56
N TYR A 53 1.25 1.27 -13.95
CA TYR A 53 0.75 0.12 -14.69
C TYR A 53 1.38 0.05 -16.09
N LYS A 54 1.96 -1.10 -16.43
CA LYS A 54 2.52 -1.38 -17.76
C LYS A 54 1.91 -2.67 -18.30
N ALA A 55 1.28 -2.60 -19.48
CA ALA A 55 0.68 -3.76 -20.10
C ALA A 55 1.73 -4.83 -20.38
N GLY A 56 1.49 -6.07 -19.94
CA GLY A 56 2.40 -7.20 -20.13
C GLY A 56 3.50 -7.34 -19.07
N THR A 57 3.68 -6.37 -18.16
CA THR A 57 4.64 -6.46 -17.06
C THR A 57 3.90 -6.39 -15.72
N PRO A 58 3.48 -7.52 -15.14
CA PRO A 58 2.80 -7.50 -13.85
C PRO A 58 3.74 -7.02 -12.74
N ARG A 59 3.21 -6.25 -11.79
CA ARG A 59 3.90 -5.96 -10.54
C ARG A 59 3.93 -7.21 -9.67
N SER A 60 5.04 -7.42 -8.96
CA SER A 60 5.14 -8.50 -7.98
C SER A 60 4.19 -8.24 -6.80
N PHE A 61 3.38 -9.23 -6.45
CA PHE A 61 2.54 -9.18 -5.25
C PHE A 61 3.30 -9.58 -3.98
N ALA A 62 4.48 -10.19 -4.13
CA ALA A 62 5.29 -10.66 -3.00
C ALA A 62 6.26 -9.59 -2.47
N ASP A 63 6.63 -8.63 -3.31
CA ASP A 63 7.62 -7.62 -2.94
C ASP A 63 7.01 -6.57 -2.00
N PRO A 64 7.75 -6.12 -0.97
CA PRO A 64 7.25 -5.13 -0.04
C PRO A 64 7.09 -3.76 -0.70
N SER A 65 6.05 -3.04 -0.28
CA SER A 65 5.81 -1.65 -0.64
C SER A 65 5.89 -0.75 0.59
N CYS A 66 6.13 0.53 0.36
CA CYS A 66 6.19 1.53 1.41
C CYS A 66 4.79 1.76 2.00
N TYR A 67 4.66 1.66 3.32
CA TYR A 67 3.37 1.86 4.00
C TYR A 67 2.86 3.31 3.94
N LYS A 68 3.74 4.29 3.69
CA LYS A 68 3.32 5.70 3.57
C LYS A 68 2.97 6.11 2.14
N CYS A 69 3.82 5.73 1.18
CA CYS A 69 3.73 6.22 -0.18
C CYS A 69 3.40 5.14 -1.21
N GLY A 70 3.23 3.87 -0.83
CA GLY A 70 2.85 2.77 -1.73
C GLY A 70 3.95 2.31 -2.69
N LYS A 71 5.04 3.08 -2.85
CA LYS A 71 6.14 2.78 -3.77
C LYS A 71 6.91 1.52 -3.37
N MET A 72 7.29 0.76 -4.37
CA MET A 72 8.12 -0.45 -4.25
C MET A 72 9.58 -0.14 -4.61
N GLN A 73 10.47 -1.11 -4.43
CA GLN A 73 11.87 -0.97 -4.82
C GLN A 73 12.01 -0.66 -6.33
N VAL A 74 11.12 -1.22 -7.16
CA VAL A 74 11.10 -0.95 -8.60
C VAL A 74 10.78 0.51 -8.94
N ASP A 75 10.11 1.22 -8.03
CA ASP A 75 9.67 2.62 -8.21
C ASP A 75 10.70 3.61 -7.67
N THR A 76 11.33 3.27 -6.55
CA THR A 76 12.30 4.15 -5.87
C THR A 76 13.74 3.89 -6.27
N GLY A 77 14.04 2.74 -6.88
CA GLY A 77 15.41 2.26 -7.13
C GLY A 77 16.18 1.86 -5.85
N ASN A 78 15.58 2.06 -4.67
CA ASN A 78 16.21 1.87 -3.38
C ASN A 78 15.55 0.72 -2.61
N ALA A 79 16.36 -0.10 -1.94
CA ALA A 79 15.84 -1.14 -1.07
C ALA A 79 15.03 -0.53 0.09
N LEU A 80 13.83 -1.06 0.32
CA LEU A 80 12.96 -0.58 1.39
C LEU A 80 13.52 -1.00 2.75
N LYS A 81 13.43 -0.09 3.72
CA LYS A 81 13.88 -0.31 5.09
C LYS A 81 12.72 -0.72 5.97
N GLN A 82 12.92 -1.76 6.77
CA GLN A 82 11.94 -2.18 7.76
C GLN A 82 11.95 -1.25 8.97
N CYS A 83 10.79 -1.12 9.63
CA CYS A 83 10.76 -0.51 10.95
C CYS A 83 11.62 -1.32 11.92
N ALA A 84 12.66 -0.72 12.48
CA ALA A 84 13.54 -1.37 13.46
C ALA A 84 12.80 -1.87 14.72
N GLY A 85 11.66 -1.24 15.05
CA GLY A 85 10.88 -1.58 16.24
C GLY A 85 10.05 -2.84 16.10
N CYS A 86 9.24 -2.95 15.05
CA CYS A 86 8.32 -4.09 14.88
C CYS A 86 8.73 -5.06 13.77
N LYS A 87 9.61 -4.66 12.85
CA LYS A 87 10.04 -5.43 11.66
C LYS A 87 8.90 -5.92 10.75
N LYS A 88 7.68 -5.37 10.89
CA LYS A 88 6.48 -5.77 10.14
C LYS A 88 6.07 -4.85 9.01
N VAL A 89 6.66 -3.65 8.94
CA VAL A 89 6.31 -2.64 7.93
C VAL A 89 7.57 -2.10 7.27
N TRP A 90 7.45 -1.71 6.01
CA TRP A 90 8.53 -1.24 5.16
C TRP A 90 8.32 0.22 4.76
N TYR A 91 9.42 0.95 4.60
CA TYR A 91 9.45 2.35 4.21
C TYR A 91 10.52 2.62 3.16
N CYS A 92 10.25 3.62 2.33
CA CYS A 92 11.19 4.12 1.33
C CYS A 92 12.42 4.77 1.99
N ASP A 93 12.17 5.63 2.98
CA ASP A 93 13.16 6.42 3.70
C ASP A 93 12.64 6.79 5.11
N ARG A 94 13.40 7.63 5.82
CA ARG A 94 13.07 8.09 7.18
C ARG A 94 11.86 9.04 7.18
N ASP A 95 11.60 9.75 6.09
CA ASP A 95 10.52 10.74 6.02
C ASP A 95 9.18 10.04 5.78
N CYS A 96 9.16 9.02 4.91
CA CYS A 96 8.11 8.01 4.80
C CYS A 96 7.76 7.42 6.18
N GLN A 97 8.77 7.03 6.97
CA GLN A 97 8.55 6.47 8.31
C GLN A 97 7.94 7.50 9.28
N LYS A 98 8.49 8.72 9.33
CA LYS A 98 7.97 9.80 10.19
C LYS A 98 6.53 10.18 9.83
N GLY A 99 6.23 10.29 8.53
CA GLY A 99 4.90 10.66 8.04
C GLY A 99 3.81 9.60 8.27
N HIS A 100 4.19 8.34 8.54
CA HIS A 100 3.28 7.28 8.95
C HIS A 100 3.30 7.01 10.47
N TRP A 101 4.18 7.68 11.23
CA TRP A 101 4.41 7.34 12.62
C TRP A 101 3.18 7.50 13.51
N ALA A 102 2.34 8.52 13.28
CA ALA A 102 1.11 8.75 14.05
C ALA A 102 0.17 7.54 14.03
N ASP A 103 -0.03 6.94 12.85
CA ASP A 103 -0.86 5.74 12.68
C ASP A 103 -0.11 4.46 13.09
N HIS A 104 1.19 4.41 12.84
CA HIS A 104 2.01 3.24 13.10
C HIS A 104 2.31 3.02 14.60
N LYS A 105 2.48 4.08 15.39
CA LYS A 105 3.02 4.03 16.77
C LYS A 105 2.32 2.99 17.65
N ALA A 106 0.99 2.98 17.64
CA ALA A 106 0.19 2.05 18.44
C ALA A 106 0.39 0.59 17.99
N ALA A 107 0.40 0.33 16.68
CA ALA A 107 0.62 -1.01 16.12
C ALA A 107 2.07 -1.49 16.33
N CYS A 108 3.04 -0.57 16.26
CA CYS A 108 4.45 -0.83 16.52
C CYS A 108 4.65 -1.30 17.97
N ALA A 109 4.10 -0.57 18.94
CA ALA A 109 4.21 -0.90 20.36
C ALA A 109 3.59 -2.26 20.69
N ARG A 110 2.41 -2.60 20.12
CA ARG A 110 1.79 -3.92 20.29
C ARG A 110 2.67 -5.04 19.75
N SER A 111 3.29 -4.85 18.60
CA SER A 111 4.12 -5.89 17.96
C SER A 111 5.41 -6.17 18.71
N LYS A 112 5.99 -5.17 19.41
CA LYS A 112 7.18 -5.38 20.26
C LYS A 112 6.93 -6.34 21.42
N ARG A 113 5.69 -6.42 21.91
CA ARG A 113 5.32 -7.27 23.06
C ARG A 113 5.23 -8.75 22.73
N SER A 114 5.03 -9.10 21.46
CA SER A 114 4.87 -10.49 21.01
C SER A 114 6.18 -11.21 20.68
N ALA A 115 7.32 -10.52 20.75
CA ALA A 115 8.64 -11.11 20.51
C ALA A 115 9.33 -11.60 21.80
N ASN A 116 8.62 -11.60 22.94
CA ASN A 116 9.15 -11.91 24.26
C ASN A 116 8.32 -12.97 25.02
N VAL A 117 7.65 -13.85 24.27
CA VAL A 117 7.06 -15.12 24.73
C VAL A 117 7.77 -16.25 24.01
#